data_AF-X0WWV9-F1
#
_entry.id   AF-X0WWV9-F1
#
_cell.length_a   1.000
_cell.length_b   1.000
_cell.length_c   1.000
_cell.angle_alpha   90.00
_cell.angle_beta   90.00
_cell.angle_gamma   90.00
#
_symmetry.space_group_name_H-M   'P 1'
#
loop_
_entity.id
_entity.type
_entity.pdbx_description
1 polymer ?
#
loop_
_entity_poly.entity_id
_entity_poly.type
_entity_poly.pdbx_seq_one_letter_code
_entity_poly.pdbx_strand_id
1 'polypeptide(L)'
;MGTINTYMARGAIRDVGKALKIPKEVIEEACRGIHYLSASELMECADTLPELKNSAIYKRPELASFFKLCAAIDGFPRHLSVHLGGLLIGEGRLSYSVPLEWSSGGDIISQYDKDDVERLGIVKMDLLALPTLTVIEDTLTEVKRNRGIEIDTDQIPRDDPEAFAMLRDGKTIGTFQLESPAQREMAGRMLPNRFADIVVSLALVRPGPLKSNMDKHYLPRRHGREPVTYLHPGLKDALGETL
;
A
#
# COMPACT_ATOMS: atom_id res chain seq x y z
N MET A 1 1.20 16.15 11.16
CA MET A 1 2.67 16.01 10.93
C MET A 1 2.98 16.38 9.49
N GLY A 2 4.17 16.92 9.20
CA GLY A 2 4.58 17.26 7.83
C GLY A 2 5.06 16.03 7.05
N THR A 3 5.04 16.13 5.72
CA THR A 3 5.70 15.20 4.81
C THR A 3 6.41 16.01 3.75
N ILE A 4 7.72 15.82 3.60
CA ILE A 4 8.51 16.51 2.59
C ILE A 4 8.37 15.71 1.29
N ASN A 5 7.64 16.28 0.32
CA ASN A 5 7.56 15.68 -1.01
C ASN A 5 8.76 16.12 -1.82
N THR A 6 9.50 15.16 -2.35
CA THR A 6 10.65 15.41 -3.21
C THR A 6 10.30 15.26 -4.67
N TYR A 7 11.13 15.84 -5.54
CA TYR A 7 11.02 15.64 -6.98
C TYR A 7 11.34 14.18 -7.35
N MET A 8 10.38 13.55 -8.02
CA MET A 8 10.50 12.27 -8.71
C MET A 8 10.23 12.49 -10.21
N ALA A 9 10.44 11.50 -11.08
CA ALA A 9 10.40 11.65 -12.54
C ALA A 9 9.21 12.48 -13.06
N ARG A 10 7.96 12.13 -12.67
CA ARG A 10 6.76 12.88 -13.11
C ARG A 10 6.76 14.34 -12.66
N GLY A 11 7.15 14.59 -11.40
CA GLY A 11 7.19 15.94 -10.83
C GLY A 11 8.24 16.80 -11.52
N ALA A 12 9.42 16.21 -11.74
CA ALA A 12 10.53 16.88 -12.40
C ALA A 12 10.19 17.23 -13.86
N ILE A 13 9.67 16.27 -14.63
CA ILE A 13 9.23 16.46 -16.02
C ILE A 13 8.21 17.60 -16.13
N ARG A 14 7.21 17.65 -15.22
CA ARG A 14 6.16 18.67 -15.25
C ARG A 14 6.69 20.06 -14.94
N ASP A 15 7.47 20.22 -13.88
CA ASP A 15 7.89 21.54 -13.43
C ASP A 15 9.05 22.10 -14.28
N VAL A 16 10.05 21.26 -14.65
CA VAL A 16 11.11 21.66 -15.59
C VAL A 16 10.52 21.94 -16.98
N GLY A 17 9.60 21.10 -17.44
CA GLY A 17 8.97 21.26 -18.76
C GLY A 17 8.21 22.58 -18.86
N LYS A 18 7.45 22.94 -17.82
CA LYS A 18 6.78 24.25 -17.72
C LYS A 18 7.78 25.40 -17.72
N ALA A 19 8.86 25.31 -16.94
CA ALA A 19 9.88 26.36 -16.85
C ALA A 19 10.58 26.60 -18.20
N LEU A 20 10.85 25.54 -18.96
CA LEU A 20 11.44 25.60 -20.30
C LEU A 20 10.42 25.88 -21.42
N LYS A 21 9.14 26.06 -21.08
CA LYS A 21 8.04 26.25 -22.04
C LYS A 21 7.92 25.11 -23.08
N ILE A 22 8.25 23.89 -22.67
CA ILE A 22 8.01 22.68 -23.48
C ILE A 22 6.50 22.53 -23.71
N PRO A 23 6.05 22.17 -24.93
CA PRO A 23 4.64 21.96 -25.21
C PRO A 23 4.01 20.95 -24.24
N LYS A 24 2.77 21.22 -23.81
CA LYS A 24 2.07 20.40 -22.82
C LYS A 24 1.94 18.94 -23.28
N GLU A 25 1.73 18.74 -24.57
CA GLU A 25 1.58 17.43 -25.20
C GLU A 25 2.84 16.58 -25.02
N VAL A 26 4.02 17.21 -25.13
CA VAL A 26 5.32 16.57 -24.92
C VAL A 26 5.50 16.23 -23.43
N ILE A 27 5.13 17.14 -22.52
CA ILE A 27 5.20 16.87 -21.07
C ILE A 27 4.30 15.69 -20.68
N GLU A 28 3.07 15.65 -21.19
CA GLU A 28 2.12 14.57 -20.89
C GLU A 28 2.54 13.24 -21.55
N GLU A 29 3.11 13.28 -22.76
CA GLU A 29 3.70 12.10 -23.41
C GLU A 29 4.88 11.55 -22.57
N ALA A 30 5.76 12.43 -22.07
CA ALA A 30 6.88 12.04 -21.21
C ALA A 30 6.44 11.53 -19.84
N CYS A 31 5.28 11.92 -19.32
CA CYS A 31 4.75 11.40 -18.06
C CYS A 31 4.01 10.05 -18.21
N ARG A 32 3.68 9.65 -19.44
CA ARG A 32 2.83 8.47 -19.69
C ARG A 32 3.59 7.19 -19.34
N GLY A 33 2.94 6.29 -18.62
CA GLY A 33 3.54 5.01 -18.20
C GLY A 33 4.48 5.12 -16.99
N ILE A 34 4.84 6.33 -16.55
CA ILE A 34 5.61 6.52 -15.32
C ILE A 34 4.66 6.42 -14.12
N HIS A 35 4.90 5.45 -13.25
CA HIS A 35 4.19 5.29 -11.97
C HIS A 35 5.01 5.87 -10.81
N TYR A 36 6.03 5.13 -10.37
CA TYR A 36 6.98 5.53 -9.33
C TYR A 36 8.39 5.26 -9.83
N LEU A 37 9.13 6.32 -10.12
CA LEU A 37 10.46 6.24 -10.71
C LEU A 37 11.25 7.50 -10.34
N SER A 38 12.50 7.32 -9.93
CA SER A 38 13.44 8.42 -9.74
C SER A 38 13.68 9.15 -11.07
N ALA A 39 13.81 10.48 -11.03
CA ALA A 39 14.14 11.25 -12.23
C ALA A 39 15.57 10.95 -12.72
N SER A 40 16.48 10.55 -11.84
CA SER A 40 17.86 10.21 -12.20
C SER A 40 17.98 8.85 -12.90
N GLU A 41 17.12 7.89 -12.53
CA GLU A 41 17.04 6.55 -13.14
C GLU A 41 16.21 6.54 -14.44
N LEU A 42 15.47 7.62 -14.72
CA LEU A 42 14.48 7.67 -15.80
C LEU A 42 15.03 7.22 -17.15
N MET A 43 16.21 7.73 -17.55
CA MET A 43 16.76 7.44 -18.87
C MET A 43 17.24 6.00 -19.01
N GLU A 44 17.75 5.39 -17.94
CA GLU A 44 18.16 3.98 -17.93
C GLU A 44 16.93 3.05 -17.93
N CYS A 45 15.94 3.37 -17.10
CA CYS A 45 14.70 2.60 -17.02
C CYS A 45 13.82 2.77 -18.26
N ALA A 46 13.91 3.89 -18.98
CA ALA A 46 13.12 4.15 -20.17
C ALA A 46 13.32 3.06 -21.24
N ASP A 47 14.53 2.52 -21.39
CA ASP A 47 14.81 1.47 -22.39
C ASP A 47 14.40 0.07 -21.94
N THR A 48 14.24 -0.16 -20.63
CA THR A 48 13.96 -1.49 -20.06
C THR A 48 12.49 -1.70 -19.72
N LEU A 49 11.79 -0.67 -19.26
CA LEU A 49 10.40 -0.75 -18.84
C LEU A 49 9.47 -0.87 -20.06
N PRO A 50 8.64 -1.93 -20.16
CA PRO A 50 7.72 -2.13 -21.27
C PRO A 50 6.81 -0.94 -21.56
N GLU A 51 6.42 -0.21 -20.52
CA GLU A 51 5.55 0.96 -20.56
C GLU A 51 6.23 2.20 -21.16
N LEU A 52 7.57 2.26 -21.13
CA LEU A 52 8.36 3.42 -21.55
C LEU A 52 9.18 3.17 -22.84
N LYS A 53 9.66 1.95 -23.06
CA LYS A 53 10.63 1.60 -24.12
C LYS A 53 10.23 1.95 -25.55
N ASN A 54 8.92 1.97 -25.81
CA ASN A 54 8.37 2.29 -27.13
C ASN A 54 8.12 3.78 -27.32
N SER A 55 8.31 4.60 -26.28
CA SER A 55 8.13 6.04 -26.37
C SER A 55 9.33 6.67 -27.07
N ALA A 56 9.06 7.30 -28.22
CA ALA A 56 10.10 8.00 -28.98
C ALA A 56 10.63 9.25 -28.25
N ILE A 57 9.88 9.76 -27.26
CA ILE A 57 10.21 11.01 -26.57
C ILE A 57 11.58 10.98 -25.88
N TYR A 58 11.96 9.84 -25.30
CA TYR A 58 13.22 9.67 -24.59
C TYR A 58 14.42 9.57 -25.55
N LYS A 59 14.18 9.37 -26.85
CA LYS A 59 15.22 9.22 -27.89
C LYS A 59 15.43 10.50 -28.70
N ARG A 60 14.64 11.54 -28.45
CA ARG A 60 14.71 12.84 -29.15
C ARG A 60 15.92 13.65 -28.67
N PRO A 61 16.95 13.90 -29.50
CA PRO A 61 18.16 14.62 -29.08
C PRO A 61 17.87 16.03 -28.56
N GLU A 62 16.85 16.69 -29.11
CA GLU A 62 16.40 18.03 -28.68
C GLU A 62 15.87 18.07 -27.23
N LEU A 63 15.47 16.92 -26.68
CA LEU A 63 15.00 16.79 -25.29
C LEU A 63 16.09 16.28 -24.33
N ALA A 64 17.30 15.98 -24.80
CA ALA A 64 18.36 15.43 -23.95
C ALA A 64 18.72 16.36 -22.78
N SER A 65 18.87 17.66 -23.06
CA SER A 65 19.13 18.67 -22.02
C SER A 65 17.96 18.81 -21.03
N PHE A 66 16.73 18.65 -21.52
CA PHE A 66 15.53 18.67 -20.68
C PHE A 66 15.52 17.52 -19.67
N PHE A 67 15.77 16.29 -20.11
CA PHE A 67 15.85 15.13 -19.21
C PHE A 67 17.04 15.20 -18.25
N LYS A 68 18.18 15.75 -18.70
CA LYS A 68 19.32 16.00 -17.82
C LYS A 68 18.98 16.97 -16.68
N LEU A 69 18.21 18.03 -16.96
CA LEU A 69 17.73 18.95 -15.93
C LEU A 69 16.71 18.28 -14.99
N CYS A 70 15.85 17.41 -15.51
CA CYS A 70 14.93 16.63 -14.68
C CYS A 70 15.70 15.73 -13.70
N ALA A 71 16.73 15.03 -14.16
CA ALA A 71 17.59 14.21 -13.32
C ALA A 71 18.38 15.04 -12.29
N ALA A 72 18.78 16.26 -12.64
CA ALA A 72 19.56 17.14 -11.75
C ALA A 72 18.78 17.63 -10.53
N ILE A 73 17.44 17.68 -10.61
CA ILE A 73 16.57 18.05 -9.48
C ILE A 73 15.97 16.84 -8.76
N ASP A 74 16.38 15.63 -9.11
CA ASP A 74 15.89 14.42 -8.45
C ASP A 74 16.14 14.48 -6.94
N GLY A 75 15.13 14.11 -6.16
CA GLY A 75 15.20 14.14 -4.70
C GLY A 75 15.17 15.54 -4.06
N PHE A 76 15.19 16.64 -4.83
CA PHE A 76 15.09 17.98 -4.24
C PHE A 76 13.73 18.16 -3.55
N PRO A 77 13.67 18.78 -2.36
CA PRO A 77 12.41 19.13 -1.70
C PRO A 77 11.55 20.03 -2.60
N ARG A 78 10.30 19.63 -2.82
CA ARG A 78 9.35 20.37 -3.67
C ARG A 78 8.36 21.18 -2.86
N HIS A 79 7.72 20.54 -1.88
CA HIS A 79 6.75 21.20 -0.98
C HIS A 79 6.52 20.33 0.26
N LEU A 80 6.12 20.97 1.35
CA LEU A 80 5.58 20.26 2.51
C LEU A 80 4.10 19.95 2.28
N SER A 81 3.70 18.72 2.56
CA SER A 81 2.30 18.31 2.63
C SER A 81 1.94 17.84 4.04
N VAL A 82 0.65 17.65 4.28
CA VAL A 82 0.15 17.05 5.52
C VAL A 82 0.29 15.53 5.42
N HIS A 83 0.91 14.89 6.41
CA HIS A 83 0.84 13.45 6.59
C HIS A 83 -0.57 13.07 7.02
N LEU A 84 -1.27 12.29 6.18
CA LEU A 84 -2.65 11.89 6.44
C LEU A 84 -2.73 11.09 7.74
N GLY A 85 -3.55 11.55 8.69
CA GLY A 85 -3.76 10.86 9.97
C GLY A 85 -2.68 11.07 11.03
N GLY A 86 -1.57 11.74 10.73
CA GLY A 86 -0.43 11.83 11.65
C GLY A 86 -0.63 12.88 12.74
N LEU A 87 -1.03 12.43 13.93
CA LEU A 87 -1.15 13.24 15.13
C LEU A 87 0.15 13.21 15.94
N LEU A 88 0.59 14.39 16.39
CA LEU A 88 1.73 14.53 17.30
C LEU A 88 1.23 14.86 18.70
N ILE A 89 1.77 14.16 19.69
CA ILE A 89 1.48 14.33 21.11
C ILE A 89 2.80 14.67 21.80
N GLY A 90 2.91 15.89 22.28
CA GLY A 90 4.08 16.36 23.02
C GLY A 90 3.72 16.76 24.44
N GLU A 91 4.72 16.81 25.31
CA GLU A 91 4.58 17.39 26.64
C GLU A 91 4.55 18.92 26.53
N GLY A 92 3.48 19.56 27.03
CA GLY A 92 3.32 21.01 26.96
C GLY A 92 3.07 21.53 25.54
N ARG A 93 3.63 22.69 25.20
CA ARG A 93 3.42 23.34 23.89
C ARG A 93 4.39 22.76 22.85
N LEU A 94 3.85 22.10 21.83
CA LEU A 94 4.63 21.53 20.72
C LEU A 94 5.58 22.52 20.06
N SER A 95 5.22 23.81 19.98
CA SER A 95 6.05 24.87 19.40
C SER A 95 7.41 25.07 20.10
N TYR A 96 7.61 24.52 21.30
CA TYR A 96 8.91 24.54 21.99
C TYR A 96 9.87 23.46 21.49
N SER A 97 9.36 22.40 20.87
CA SER A 97 10.15 21.24 20.43
C SER A 97 10.15 21.07 18.91
N VAL A 98 9.11 21.54 18.22
CA VAL A 98 8.93 21.38 16.77
C VAL A 98 8.47 22.70 16.15
N PRO A 99 9.10 23.16 15.05
CA PRO A 99 8.57 24.27 14.27
C PRO A 99 7.22 23.88 13.65
N LEU A 100 6.25 24.78 13.77
CA LEU A 100 4.88 24.57 13.30
C LEU A 100 4.55 25.55 12.17
N GLU A 101 3.70 25.13 11.24
CA GLU A 101 3.12 26.00 10.22
C GLU A 101 1.65 25.67 9.95
N TRP A 102 0.95 26.59 9.30
CA TRP A 102 -0.41 26.36 8.83
C TRP A 102 -0.37 25.67 7.47
N SER A 103 -1.05 24.54 7.36
CA SER A 103 -1.32 23.92 6.08
C SER A 103 -2.36 24.73 5.28
N SER A 104 -2.44 24.49 3.97
CA SER A 104 -3.48 25.09 3.11
C SER A 104 -4.90 24.71 3.52
N GLY A 105 -5.08 23.60 4.26
CA GLY A 105 -6.35 23.15 4.81
C GLY A 105 -6.77 23.85 6.11
N GLY A 106 -5.90 24.69 6.68
CA GLY A 106 -6.14 25.36 7.96
C GLY A 106 -5.75 24.53 9.19
N ASP A 107 -5.11 23.38 9.01
CA ASP A 107 -4.56 22.59 10.12
C ASP A 107 -3.15 23.07 10.50
N ILE A 108 -2.82 23.01 11.79
CA ILE A 108 -1.45 23.23 12.28
C ILE A 108 -0.65 21.95 12.10
N ILE A 109 0.47 22.03 11.39
CA ILE A 109 1.36 20.91 11.12
C ILE A 109 2.79 21.18 11.59
N SER A 110 3.50 20.11 11.95
CA SER A 110 4.96 20.15 12.14
C SER A 110 5.65 20.31 10.79
N GLN A 111 6.68 21.15 10.72
CA GLN A 111 7.55 21.23 9.55
C GLN A 111 8.50 20.03 9.43
N TYR A 112 8.73 19.33 10.54
CA TYR A 112 9.47 18.06 10.55
C TYR A 112 8.60 16.91 10.09
N ASP A 113 9.23 15.98 9.37
CA ASP A 113 8.62 14.76 8.90
C ASP A 113 8.56 13.67 9.98
N LYS A 114 8.14 12.47 9.60
CA LYS A 114 8.00 11.33 10.51
C LYS A 114 9.32 10.98 11.19
N ASP A 115 10.40 10.92 10.42
CA ASP A 115 11.66 10.37 10.91
C ASP A 115 12.34 11.38 11.84
N ASP A 116 12.21 12.67 11.56
CA ASP A 116 12.68 13.74 12.43
C ASP A 116 11.90 13.80 13.75
N VAL A 117 10.56 13.70 13.70
CA VAL A 117 9.70 13.65 14.90
C VAL A 117 10.05 12.44 15.77
N GLU A 118 10.27 11.28 15.16
CA GLU A 118 10.64 10.05 15.86
C GLU A 118 12.01 10.18 16.54
N ARG A 119 12.99 10.79 15.86
CA ARG A 119 14.31 11.09 16.44
C ARG A 119 14.26 12.04 17.63
N LEU A 120 13.30 12.95 17.65
CA LEU A 120 13.07 13.86 18.79
C LEU A 120 12.35 13.18 19.97
N GLY A 121 11.94 11.91 19.83
CA GLY A 121 11.23 11.18 20.88
C GLY A 121 9.80 11.70 21.10
N ILE A 122 9.23 12.42 20.13
CA ILE A 122 7.87 12.93 20.22
C ILE A 122 6.89 11.79 19.90
N VAL A 123 5.87 11.64 20.74
CA VAL A 123 4.86 10.59 20.52
C VAL A 123 4.05 10.91 19.26
N LYS A 124 3.96 9.92 18.38
CA LYS A 124 3.19 9.98 17.15
C LYS A 124 2.09 8.93 17.19
N MET A 125 0.89 9.30 16.77
CA MET A 125 -0.23 8.39 16.52
C MET A 125 -0.75 8.58 15.11
N ASP A 126 -0.94 7.48 14.36
CA ASP A 126 -1.58 7.52 13.05
C ASP A 126 -3.08 7.19 13.19
N LEU A 127 -3.93 8.15 12.82
CA LEU A 127 -5.37 8.01 12.70
C LEU A 127 -5.73 7.64 11.26
N LEU A 128 -5.96 6.35 11.03
CA LEU A 128 -6.31 5.84 9.71
C LEU A 128 -7.83 5.79 9.55
N ALA A 129 -8.33 6.45 8.51
CA ALA A 129 -9.71 6.27 8.07
C ALA A 129 -9.79 4.99 7.23
N LEU A 130 -10.35 3.93 7.81
CA LEU A 130 -10.59 2.67 7.10
C LEU A 130 -12.09 2.57 6.77
N PRO A 131 -12.50 2.79 5.49
CA PRO A 131 -13.92 2.81 5.11
C PRO A 131 -14.68 1.53 5.46
N THR A 132 -13.97 0.40 5.53
CA THR A 132 -14.53 -0.89 5.96
C THR A 132 -15.18 -0.82 7.35
N LEU A 133 -14.59 -0.07 8.29
CA LEU A 133 -15.17 0.07 9.63
C LEU A 133 -16.48 0.85 9.60
N THR A 134 -16.57 1.89 8.76
CA THR A 134 -17.82 2.63 8.53
C THR A 134 -18.89 1.73 7.91
N VAL A 135 -18.54 0.91 6.91
CA VAL A 135 -19.48 -0.04 6.31
C VAL A 135 -20.00 -1.05 7.34
N ILE A 136 -19.14 -1.53 8.24
CA ILE A 136 -19.55 -2.43 9.33
C ILE A 136 -20.52 -1.70 10.26
N GLU A 137 -20.17 -0.51 10.75
CA GLU A 137 -21.02 0.29 11.65
C GLU A 137 -22.41 0.60 11.03
N ASP A 138 -22.45 1.03 9.78
CA ASP A 138 -23.68 1.28 9.04
C ASP A 138 -24.51 -0.01 8.92
N THR A 139 -23.87 -1.13 8.64
CA THR A 139 -24.53 -2.44 8.56
C THR A 139 -25.15 -2.84 9.90
N LEU A 140 -24.42 -2.69 11.02
CA LEU A 140 -24.93 -3.00 12.35
C LEU A 140 -26.11 -2.10 12.73
N THR A 141 -26.00 -0.80 12.44
CA THR A 141 -27.07 0.18 12.65
C THR A 141 -28.34 -0.21 11.89
N GLU A 142 -28.20 -0.60 10.62
CA GLU A 142 -29.31 -1.02 9.77
C GLU A 142 -29.92 -2.36 10.21
N VAL A 143 -29.11 -3.31 10.67
CA VAL A 143 -29.63 -4.57 11.23
C VAL A 143 -30.45 -4.31 12.49
N LYS A 144 -29.96 -3.44 13.39
CA LYS A 144 -30.71 -3.03 14.58
C LYS A 144 -32.01 -2.31 14.23
N ARG A 145 -31.98 -1.38 13.28
CA ARG A 145 -33.16 -0.63 12.85
C ARG A 145 -34.22 -1.52 12.20
N ASN A 146 -33.81 -2.41 11.30
CA ASN A 146 -34.74 -3.16 10.45
C ASN A 146 -35.18 -4.48 11.08
N ARG A 147 -34.38 -5.06 11.99
CA ARG A 147 -34.64 -6.38 12.59
C ARG A 147 -34.71 -6.36 14.12
N GLY A 148 -34.37 -5.25 14.77
CA GLY A 148 -34.29 -5.17 16.24
C GLY A 148 -33.16 -6.02 16.84
N ILE A 149 -32.23 -6.49 16.02
CA ILE A 149 -31.12 -7.35 16.45
C ILE A 149 -29.90 -6.47 16.70
N GLU A 150 -29.36 -6.55 17.90
CA GLU A 150 -28.09 -5.93 18.26
C GLU A 150 -26.99 -6.99 18.16
N ILE A 151 -25.96 -6.72 17.36
CA ILE A 151 -24.83 -7.63 17.13
C ILE A 151 -23.61 -7.04 17.82
N ASP A 152 -23.03 -7.81 18.74
CA ASP A 152 -21.72 -7.52 19.31
C ASP A 152 -20.64 -8.16 18.43
N THR A 153 -19.82 -7.32 17.79
CA THR A 153 -18.75 -7.76 16.88
C THR A 153 -17.66 -8.56 17.58
N ASP A 154 -17.44 -8.34 18.87
CA ASP A 154 -16.41 -9.06 19.63
C ASP A 154 -16.83 -10.50 19.95
N GLN A 155 -18.12 -10.81 19.81
CA GLN A 155 -18.71 -12.11 20.11
C GLN A 155 -18.98 -12.96 18.85
N ILE A 156 -18.62 -12.48 17.65
CA ILE A 156 -18.85 -13.22 16.41
C ILE A 156 -17.97 -14.49 16.38
N PRO A 157 -18.57 -15.69 16.17
CA PRO A 157 -17.80 -16.94 16.10
C PRO A 157 -16.87 -16.95 14.88
N ARG A 158 -15.71 -17.60 15.01
CA ARG A 158 -14.65 -17.63 13.98
C ARG A 158 -14.70 -18.88 13.08
N ASP A 159 -15.69 -19.74 13.29
CA ASP A 159 -15.88 -21.05 12.66
C ASP A 159 -17.21 -21.17 11.90
N ASP A 160 -17.84 -20.04 11.55
CA ASP A 160 -19.12 -20.02 10.85
C ASP A 160 -19.05 -20.74 9.47
N PRO A 161 -19.78 -21.86 9.29
CA PRO A 161 -19.65 -22.69 8.10
C PRO A 161 -20.17 -22.01 6.83
N GLU A 162 -21.15 -21.11 6.94
CA GLU A 162 -21.72 -20.36 5.81
C GLU A 162 -20.72 -19.32 5.29
N ALA A 163 -20.05 -18.59 6.19
CA ALA A 163 -18.97 -17.67 5.85
C ALA A 163 -17.83 -18.39 5.12
N PHE A 164 -17.39 -19.56 5.62
CA PHE A 164 -16.36 -20.33 4.91
C PHE A 164 -16.86 -20.92 3.58
N ALA A 165 -18.14 -21.26 3.45
CA ALA A 165 -18.70 -21.67 2.16
C ALA A 165 -18.65 -20.52 1.14
N MET A 166 -19.02 -19.31 1.56
CA MET A 166 -18.91 -18.10 0.74
C MET A 166 -17.46 -17.83 0.28
N LEU A 167 -16.48 -18.00 1.19
CA LEU A 167 -15.05 -17.87 0.87
C LEU A 167 -14.60 -18.92 -0.16
N ARG A 168 -14.95 -20.20 0.02
CA ARG A 168 -14.60 -21.29 -0.91
C ARG A 168 -15.19 -21.09 -2.31
N ASP A 169 -16.39 -20.54 -2.38
CA ASP A 169 -17.05 -20.17 -3.64
C ASP A 169 -16.44 -18.92 -4.31
N GLY A 170 -15.50 -18.24 -3.65
CA GLY A 170 -14.91 -17.00 -4.14
C GLY A 170 -15.92 -15.84 -4.22
N LYS A 171 -16.99 -15.88 -3.42
CA LYS A 171 -18.04 -14.85 -3.37
C LYS A 171 -17.67 -13.75 -2.36
N THR A 172 -16.51 -13.13 -2.57
CA THR A 172 -15.88 -12.22 -1.58
C THR A 172 -15.83 -10.76 -2.02
N ILE A 173 -16.61 -10.37 -3.03
CA ILE A 173 -16.74 -8.96 -3.43
C ILE A 173 -17.35 -8.19 -2.24
N GLY A 174 -16.67 -7.14 -1.78
CA GLY A 174 -17.05 -6.39 -0.58
C GLY A 174 -16.51 -6.98 0.73
N THR A 175 -15.76 -8.08 0.68
CA THR A 175 -15.05 -8.64 1.85
C THR A 175 -13.65 -8.05 1.93
N PHE A 176 -13.38 -7.32 3.01
CA PHE A 176 -12.12 -6.62 3.23
C PHE A 176 -10.90 -7.55 3.04
N GLN A 177 -9.92 -7.08 2.25
CA GLN A 177 -8.69 -7.79 1.86
C GLN A 177 -8.84 -9.08 1.05
N LEU A 178 -10.05 -9.62 0.87
CA LEU A 178 -10.30 -10.92 0.22
C LEU A 178 -11.00 -10.80 -1.15
N GLU A 179 -11.25 -9.58 -1.62
CA GLU A 179 -12.02 -9.30 -2.84
C GLU A 179 -11.23 -9.42 -4.14
N SER A 180 -9.90 -9.29 -4.09
CA SER A 180 -9.07 -9.25 -5.31
C SER A 180 -9.15 -10.54 -6.12
N PRO A 181 -8.99 -10.50 -7.46
CA PRO A 181 -9.00 -11.71 -8.29
C PRO A 181 -8.01 -12.78 -7.81
N ALA A 182 -6.80 -12.37 -7.40
CA ALA A 182 -5.78 -13.28 -6.88
C ALA A 182 -6.19 -13.94 -5.55
N GLN A 183 -6.85 -13.19 -4.65
CA GLN A 183 -7.38 -13.75 -3.39
C GLN A 183 -8.53 -14.72 -3.65
N ARG A 184 -9.43 -14.40 -4.58
CA ARG A 184 -10.55 -15.27 -4.97
C ARG A 184 -10.06 -16.57 -5.59
N GLU A 185 -9.07 -16.50 -6.48
CA GLU A 185 -8.41 -17.69 -7.03
C GLU A 185 -7.74 -18.52 -5.93
N MET A 186 -7.00 -17.87 -5.03
CA MET A 186 -6.36 -18.54 -3.90
C MET A 186 -7.38 -19.25 -3.02
N ALA A 187 -8.51 -18.60 -2.69
CA ALA A 187 -9.56 -19.19 -1.87
C ALA A 187 -10.15 -20.47 -2.51
N GLY A 188 -10.39 -20.46 -3.83
CA GLY A 188 -10.86 -21.64 -4.57
C GLY A 188 -9.83 -22.78 -4.60
N ARG A 189 -8.54 -22.47 -4.64
CA ARG A 189 -7.45 -23.47 -4.60
C ARG A 189 -7.17 -23.99 -3.19
N MET A 190 -7.24 -23.13 -2.19
CA MET A 190 -6.90 -23.39 -0.79
C MET A 190 -8.04 -24.08 -0.03
N LEU A 191 -9.29 -23.78 -0.40
CA LEU A 191 -10.51 -24.24 0.25
C LEU A 191 -10.49 -23.97 1.77
N PRO A 192 -10.52 -22.69 2.21
CA PRO A 192 -10.45 -22.34 3.62
C PRO A 192 -11.62 -22.94 4.42
N ASN A 193 -11.34 -23.44 5.62
CA ASN A 193 -12.32 -24.02 6.54
C ASN A 193 -12.12 -23.60 8.01
N ARG A 194 -11.10 -22.80 8.30
CA ARG A 194 -10.84 -22.22 9.63
C ARG A 194 -10.21 -20.85 9.50
N PHE A 195 -10.29 -20.04 10.56
CA PHE A 195 -9.79 -18.67 10.56
C PHE A 195 -8.30 -18.55 10.20
N ALA A 196 -7.47 -19.48 10.66
CA ALA A 196 -6.03 -19.53 10.35
C ALA A 196 -5.76 -19.59 8.83
N ASP A 197 -6.69 -20.14 8.04
CA ASP A 197 -6.54 -20.22 6.59
C ASP A 197 -6.67 -18.85 5.93
N ILE A 198 -7.50 -17.96 6.49
CA ILE A 198 -7.63 -16.59 6.00
C ILE A 198 -6.30 -15.87 6.21
N VAL A 199 -5.69 -16.03 7.38
CA VAL A 199 -4.37 -15.46 7.71
C VAL A 199 -3.30 -15.95 6.74
N VAL A 200 -3.25 -17.26 6.48
CA VAL A 200 -2.28 -17.83 5.53
C VAL A 200 -2.54 -17.37 4.09
N SER A 201 -3.80 -17.26 3.65
CA SER A 201 -4.13 -16.74 2.32
C SER A 201 -3.64 -15.29 2.14
N LEU A 202 -3.88 -14.43 3.14
CA LEU A 202 -3.39 -13.05 3.15
C LEU A 202 -1.86 -12.95 3.15
N ALA A 203 -1.16 -13.92 3.74
CA ALA A 203 0.29 -14.00 3.72
C ALA A 203 0.83 -14.48 2.36
N LEU A 204 0.19 -15.49 1.76
CA LEU A 204 0.62 -16.10 0.48
C LEU A 204 0.35 -15.20 -0.73
N VAL A 205 -0.77 -14.47 -0.76
CA VAL A 205 -1.11 -13.59 -1.88
C VAL A 205 -0.42 -12.24 -1.71
N ARG A 206 0.92 -12.29 -1.76
CA ARG A 206 1.82 -11.13 -1.75
C ARG A 206 2.91 -11.31 -2.80
N PRO A 207 3.47 -10.23 -3.36
CA PRO A 207 4.44 -10.33 -4.45
C PRO A 207 5.66 -11.21 -4.14
N GLY A 208 6.21 -11.15 -2.93
CA GLY A 208 7.37 -11.96 -2.53
C GLY A 208 7.08 -13.47 -2.48
N PRO A 209 6.09 -13.92 -1.67
CA PRO A 209 5.67 -15.32 -1.60
C PRO A 209 5.26 -15.92 -2.96
N LEU A 210 4.53 -15.18 -3.80
CA LEU A 210 4.15 -15.66 -5.13
C LEU A 210 5.37 -15.77 -6.06
N LYS A 211 6.30 -14.82 -6.05
CA LYS A 211 7.55 -14.89 -6.83
C LYS A 211 8.43 -16.06 -6.43
N SER A 212 8.39 -16.46 -5.17
CA SER A 212 9.13 -17.62 -4.63
C SER A 212 8.35 -18.94 -4.74
N ASN A 213 7.18 -18.95 -5.40
CA ASN A 213 6.33 -20.12 -5.57
C ASN A 213 5.92 -20.80 -4.24
N MET A 214 5.81 -20.04 -3.14
CA MET A 214 5.45 -20.61 -1.83
C MET A 214 4.08 -21.29 -1.85
N ASP A 215 3.13 -20.75 -2.62
CA ASP A 215 1.80 -21.33 -2.82
C ASP A 215 1.87 -22.74 -3.44
N LYS A 216 2.85 -22.99 -4.32
CA LYS A 216 3.06 -24.29 -4.97
C LYS A 216 3.61 -25.35 -4.02
N HIS A 217 4.17 -24.98 -2.88
CA HIS A 217 4.59 -25.92 -1.83
C HIS A 217 3.54 -26.06 -0.73
N TYR A 218 2.93 -24.96 -0.33
CA TYR A 218 1.93 -24.96 0.74
C TYR A 218 0.65 -25.71 0.35
N LEU A 219 0.12 -25.48 -0.86
CA LEU A 219 -1.17 -26.08 -1.28
C LEU A 219 -1.11 -27.62 -1.41
N PRO A 220 -0.07 -28.24 -2.01
CA PRO A 220 0.03 -29.70 -2.03
C PRO A 220 0.09 -30.31 -0.63
N ARG A 221 0.86 -29.73 0.30
CA ARG A 221 0.94 -30.19 1.70
C ARG A 221 -0.41 -30.11 2.40
N ARG A 222 -1.10 -28.98 2.22
CA ARG A 222 -2.44 -28.77 2.76
C ARG A 222 -3.45 -29.81 2.27
N HIS A 223 -3.37 -30.16 0.99
CA HIS A 223 -4.24 -31.16 0.39
C HIS A 223 -3.76 -32.61 0.59
N GLY A 224 -2.71 -32.83 1.39
CA GLY A 224 -2.14 -34.16 1.65
C GLY A 224 -1.48 -34.81 0.44
N ARG A 225 -1.16 -34.03 -0.60
CA ARG A 225 -0.49 -34.48 -1.84
C ARG A 225 1.04 -34.50 -1.71
N GLU A 226 1.58 -33.76 -0.74
CA GLU A 226 2.99 -33.74 -0.36
C GLU A 226 3.09 -33.92 1.16
N PRO A 227 4.06 -34.69 1.69
CA PRO A 227 4.24 -34.80 3.13
C PRO A 227 4.71 -33.46 3.72
N VAL A 228 4.23 -33.16 4.92
CA VAL A 228 4.76 -32.06 5.73
C VAL A 228 6.11 -32.47 6.31
N THR A 229 7.16 -31.69 6.04
CA THR A 229 8.52 -31.96 6.50
C THR A 229 9.05 -30.80 7.33
N TYR A 230 9.73 -31.12 8.44
CA TYR A 230 10.41 -30.15 9.28
C TYR A 230 11.91 -30.39 9.25
N LEU A 231 12.71 -29.31 9.17
CA LEU A 231 14.17 -29.41 9.22
C LEU A 231 14.69 -29.99 10.54
N HIS A 232 13.94 -29.78 11.63
CA HIS A 232 14.25 -30.30 12.95
C HIS A 232 12.93 -30.58 13.70
N PRO A 233 12.81 -31.67 14.50
CA PRO A 233 11.58 -32.00 15.22
C PRO A 233 11.05 -30.87 16.12
N GLY A 234 11.94 -30.08 16.73
CA GLY A 234 11.58 -28.93 17.56
C GLY A 234 10.90 -27.78 16.81
N LEU A 235 10.90 -27.79 15.47
CA LEU A 235 10.18 -26.79 14.66
C LEU A 235 8.71 -27.17 14.45
N LYS A 236 8.31 -28.41 14.75
CA LYS A 236 6.96 -28.91 14.50
C LYS A 236 5.89 -28.08 15.20
N ASP A 237 6.13 -27.68 16.44
CA ASP A 237 5.14 -26.93 17.22
C ASP A 237 4.95 -25.51 16.67
N ALA A 238 6.03 -24.86 16.23
CA ALA A 238 5.98 -23.51 15.68
C ALA A 238 5.43 -23.46 14.24
N LEU A 239 5.69 -24.50 13.43
CA LEU A 239 5.30 -24.56 12.02
C LEU A 239 4.03 -25.37 11.77
N GLY A 240 3.54 -26.12 12.76
CA GLY A 240 2.41 -27.04 12.59
C GLY A 240 1.13 -26.39 12.09
N GLU A 241 0.89 -25.13 12.45
CA GLU A 241 -0.26 -24.36 11.95
C GLU A 241 -0.15 -24.00 10.46
N THR A 242 1.07 -23.95 9.91
CA THR A 242 1.40 -23.49 8.56
C THR A 242 2.05 -24.55 7.66
N LEU A 243 2.13 -25.81 8.12
CA LEU A 243 2.55 -27.01 7.37
C LEU A 243 4.06 -27.06 7.04
#